data_AF-A0A7Y8SUP9-F1
#
_entry.id   AF-A0A7Y8SUP9-F1
#
_cell.length_a   1.000
_cell.length_b   1.000
_cell.length_c   1.000
_cell.angle_alpha   90.00
_cell.angle_beta   90.00
_cell.angle_gamma   90.00
#
_symmetry.space_group_name_H-M   'P 1'
#
loop_
_entity.id
_entity.type
_entity.pdbx_description
1 polymer ?
#
loop_
_entity_poly.entity_id
_entity_poly.type
_entity_poly.pdbx_seq_one_letter_code
_entity_poly.pdbx_strand_id
1 'polypeptide(L)'
;MPFLSRLILLTSAVLCGGFFALSGAGVSWALEPDQYSTATVVFWVFAGGVLGMPFWLPAVFPSRYVAGLELCRRICAGLLLLPTWLFGSIVVHNFGRIVSGGSASPVALVQGSVLTACCLVSLFVLLLPELRRYAPRKTKP
;
A
#
# COMPACT_ATOMS: atom_id res chain seq x y z
N MET A 1 2.13 15.12 12.80
CA MET A 1 2.84 14.01 12.14
C MET A 1 4.14 14.58 11.57
N PRO A 2 5.30 13.96 11.79
CA PRO A 2 6.56 14.50 11.29
C PRO A 2 6.60 14.46 9.75
N PHE A 3 7.34 15.39 9.14
CA PHE A 3 7.45 15.53 7.68
C PHE A 3 7.89 14.23 7.00
N LEU A 4 8.85 13.52 7.60
CA LEU A 4 9.34 12.24 7.09
C LEU A 4 8.23 11.17 6.96
N SER A 5 7.33 11.06 7.94
CA SER A 5 6.21 10.12 7.86
C SER A 5 5.25 10.47 6.73
N ARG A 6 5.03 11.75 6.47
CA ARG A 6 4.19 12.20 5.35
C ARG A 6 4.83 11.86 4.02
N LEU A 7 6.14 12.10 3.90
CA LEU A 7 6.90 11.76 2.70
C LEU A 7 6.82 10.25 2.41
N ILE A 8 7.09 9.41 3.42
CA ILE A 8 7.03 7.94 3.28
C ILE A 8 5.65 7.49 2.81
N LEU A 9 4.59 8.03 3.41
CA LEU A 9 3.21 7.69 3.06
C LEU A 9 2.85 8.14 1.64
N LEU A 10 3.25 9.35 1.23
CA LEU A 10 3.00 9.85 -0.12
C LEU A 10 3.76 9.06 -1.19
N THR A 11 5.04 8.77 -0.96
CA THR A 11 5.83 7.91 -1.86
C THR A 11 5.22 6.52 -1.96
N SER A 12 4.79 5.94 -0.83
CA SER A 12 4.12 4.64 -0.82
C SER A 12 2.78 4.68 -1.57
N ALA A 13 2.03 5.77 -1.46
CA ALA A 13 0.78 5.98 -2.20
C ALA A 13 1.01 5.98 -3.71
N VAL A 14 2.02 6.71 -4.18
CA VAL A 14 2.37 6.81 -5.60
C VAL A 14 2.86 5.46 -6.12
N LEU A 15 3.73 4.77 -5.38
CA LEU A 15 4.23 3.45 -5.77
C LEU A 15 3.10 2.43 -5.85
N CYS A 16 2.26 2.36 -4.82
CA CYS A 16 1.22 1.35 -4.72
C CYS A 16 0.05 1.61 -5.68
N GLY A 17 -0.46 2.85 -5.71
CA GLY A 17 -1.55 3.26 -6.60
C GLY A 17 -1.11 3.32 -8.06
N GLY A 18 0.08 3.84 -8.34
CA GLY A 18 0.64 3.90 -9.69
C GLY A 18 0.93 2.51 -10.25
N PHE A 19 1.49 1.61 -9.44
CA PHE A 19 1.69 0.23 -9.85
C PHE A 19 0.36 -0.46 -10.18
N PHE A 20 -0.64 -0.35 -9.30
CA PHE A 20 -1.96 -0.94 -9.54
C PHE A 20 -2.59 -0.40 -10.83
N ALA A 21 -2.52 0.92 -11.05
CA ALA A 21 -3.03 1.54 -12.27
C ALA A 21 -2.32 1.02 -13.53
N LEU A 22 -0.98 0.95 -13.52
CA LEU A 22 -0.19 0.47 -14.65
C LEU A 22 -0.43 -1.02 -14.93
N SER A 23 -0.50 -1.85 -13.89
CA SER A 23 -0.79 -3.27 -14.03
C SER A 23 -2.20 -3.51 -14.54
N GLY A 24 -3.20 -2.80 -14.00
CA GLY A 24 -4.59 -2.90 -14.48
C GLY A 24 -4.72 -2.49 -15.94
N ALA A 25 -4.14 -1.34 -16.32
CA ALA A 25 -4.13 -0.87 -17.70
C ALA A 25 -3.40 -1.84 -18.63
N GLY A 26 -2.23 -2.35 -18.22
CA GLY A 26 -1.48 -3.35 -18.99
C GLY A 26 -2.24 -4.67 -19.19
N VAL A 27 -2.96 -5.12 -18.16
CA VAL A 27 -3.82 -6.32 -18.26
C VAL A 27 -5.00 -6.09 -19.19
N SER A 28 -5.70 -4.95 -19.08
CA SER A 28 -6.78 -4.59 -20.00
C SER A 28 -6.29 -4.51 -21.44
N TRP A 29 -5.10 -3.95 -21.67
CA TRP A 29 -4.49 -3.92 -23.01
C TRP A 29 -4.18 -5.32 -23.54
N ALA A 30 -3.69 -6.23 -22.69
CA ALA A 30 -3.32 -7.58 -23.08
C ALA A 30 -4.53 -8.50 -23.33
N LEU A 31 -5.61 -8.33 -22.57
CA LEU A 31 -6.81 -9.18 -22.67
C LEU A 31 -7.83 -8.66 -23.69
N GLU A 32 -7.95 -7.33 -23.84
CA GLU A 32 -8.99 -6.70 -24.65
C GLU A 32 -8.39 -5.54 -25.49
N PRO A 33 -7.45 -5.83 -26.41
CA PRO A 33 -6.72 -4.79 -27.14
C PRO A 33 -7.64 -3.90 -27.98
N ASP A 34 -8.71 -4.45 -28.56
CA ASP A 34 -9.66 -3.71 -29.40
C ASP A 34 -10.58 -2.77 -28.62
N GLN A 35 -10.75 -3.01 -27.31
CA GLN A 35 -11.55 -2.18 -26.41
C GLN A 35 -10.70 -1.25 -25.54
N TYR A 36 -9.37 -1.34 -25.65
CA TYR A 36 -8.46 -0.51 -24.89
C TYR A 36 -8.58 0.95 -25.34
N SER A 37 -9.14 1.77 -24.46
CA SER A 37 -9.42 3.19 -24.73
C SER A 37 -8.81 4.09 -23.66
N THR A 38 -8.77 5.39 -23.93
CA THR A 38 -8.38 6.40 -22.92
C THR A 38 -9.24 6.30 -21.66
N ALA A 39 -10.50 5.89 -21.78
CA ALA A 39 -11.39 5.70 -20.63
C ALA A 39 -10.90 4.58 -19.70
N THR A 40 -10.37 3.49 -20.25
CA THR A 40 -9.77 2.38 -19.50
C THR A 40 -8.56 2.84 -18.69
N VAL A 41 -7.70 3.66 -19.29
CA VAL A 41 -6.52 4.24 -18.60
C VAL A 41 -6.97 5.14 -17.45
N VAL A 42 -7.93 6.03 -17.70
CA VAL A 42 -8.49 6.95 -16.69
C VAL A 42 -9.11 6.16 -15.54
N PHE A 43 -9.88 5.11 -15.85
CA PHE A 43 -10.47 4.22 -14.85
C PHE A 43 -9.40 3.63 -13.93
N TRP A 44 -8.32 3.07 -14.48
CA TRP A 44 -7.26 2.46 -13.68
C TRP A 44 -6.46 3.48 -12.87
N VAL A 45 -6.26 4.70 -13.38
CA VAL A 45 -5.66 5.81 -12.62
C VAL A 45 -6.54 6.17 -11.41
N PHE A 46 -7.86 6.30 -11.61
CA PHE A 46 -8.80 6.55 -10.50
C PHE A 46 -8.79 5.39 -9.50
N ALA A 47 -8.87 4.14 -9.96
CA ALA A 47 -8.84 2.97 -9.10
C ALA A 47 -7.54 2.90 -8.29
N GLY A 48 -6.39 3.23 -8.90
CA GLY A 48 -5.10 3.36 -8.22
C GLY A 48 -5.10 4.47 -7.17
N GLY A 49 -5.72 5.63 -7.45
CA GLY A 49 -5.89 6.71 -6.49
C GLY A 49 -6.75 6.33 -5.29
N VAL A 50 -7.83 5.57 -5.53
CA VAL A 50 -8.71 5.02 -4.46
C VAL A 50 -7.96 3.97 -3.64
N LEU A 51 -7.26 3.04 -4.28
CA LEU A 51 -6.45 2.04 -3.58
C LEU A 51 -5.32 2.69 -2.76
N GLY A 52 -4.77 3.80 -3.28
CA GLY A 52 -3.76 4.62 -2.60
C GLY A 52 -4.30 5.46 -1.45
N MET A 53 -5.62 5.63 -1.31
CA MET A 53 -6.28 6.46 -0.29
C MET A 53 -5.78 6.22 1.13
N PRO A 54 -5.62 4.96 1.60
CA PRO A 54 -5.14 4.70 2.95
C PRO A 54 -3.73 5.24 3.24
N PHE A 55 -2.95 5.51 2.19
CA PHE A 55 -1.60 6.06 2.30
C PHE A 55 -1.60 7.60 2.29
N TRP A 56 -2.22 8.23 1.29
CA TRP A 56 -2.10 9.69 1.12
C TRP A 56 -3.03 10.48 2.04
N LEU A 57 -4.20 9.95 2.39
CA LEU A 57 -5.18 10.64 3.23
C LEU A 57 -4.64 11.01 4.64
N PRO A 58 -3.99 10.11 5.39
CA PRO A 58 -3.35 10.48 6.66
C PRO A 58 -2.14 11.41 6.48
N ALA A 59 -1.50 11.42 5.30
CA ALA A 59 -0.38 12.31 5.01
C ALA A 59 -0.82 13.77 4.81
N VAL A 60 -1.95 13.98 4.12
CA VAL A 60 -2.51 15.32 3.85
C VAL A 60 -3.39 15.86 4.98
N PHE A 61 -3.86 14.99 5.89
CA PHE A 61 -4.78 15.40 6.95
C PHE A 61 -4.20 16.49 7.86
N PRO A 62 -4.97 17.56 8.16
CA PRO A 62 -4.50 18.68 8.97
C PRO A 62 -4.16 18.25 10.41
N SER A 63 -2.95 18.58 10.87
CA SER A 63 -2.46 18.21 12.21
C SER A 63 -3.17 18.92 13.36
N ARG A 64 -3.92 19.99 13.06
CA ARG A 64 -4.76 20.72 14.03
C ARG A 64 -5.88 19.88 14.63
N TYR A 65 -6.36 18.85 13.92
CA TYR A 65 -7.44 17.97 14.39
C TYR A 65 -6.88 16.64 14.89
N VAL A 66 -6.47 16.59 16.16
CA VAL A 66 -5.80 15.42 16.74
C VAL A 66 -6.70 14.18 16.75
N ALA A 67 -7.95 14.30 17.21
CA ALA A 67 -8.90 13.19 17.25
C ALA A 67 -9.28 12.67 15.85
N GLY A 68 -9.51 13.59 14.90
CA GLY A 68 -9.80 13.23 13.51
C GLY A 68 -8.64 12.52 12.83
N LEU A 69 -7.41 12.97 13.07
CA LEU A 69 -6.20 12.32 12.57
C LEU A 69 -6.05 10.91 13.14
N GLU A 70 -6.36 10.71 14.42
CA GLU A 70 -6.27 9.39 15.07
C GLU A 70 -7.28 8.40 14.48
N LEU A 71 -8.54 8.81 14.32
CA LEU A 71 -9.56 8.00 13.65
C LEU A 71 -9.18 7.68 12.20
N CYS A 72 -8.72 8.70 11.45
CA CYS A 72 -8.25 8.55 10.08
C CYS A 72 -7.15 7.48 9.98
N ARG A 73 -6.16 7.51 10.87
CA ARG A 73 -5.07 6.52 10.89
C ARG A 73 -5.55 5.11 11.16
N ARG A 74 -6.52 4.92 12.06
CA ARG A 74 -7.07 3.60 12.38
C ARG A 74 -7.86 3.02 11.21
N ILE A 75 -8.71 3.84 10.58
CA ILE A 75 -9.45 3.44 9.39
C ILE A 75 -8.48 3.11 8.25
N CYS A 76 -7.49 3.97 8.00
CA CYS A 76 -6.48 3.74 6.97
C CYS A 76 -5.62 2.51 7.25
N ALA A 77 -5.25 2.26 8.50
CA ALA A 77 -4.55 1.04 8.88
C ALA A 77 -5.39 -0.21 8.62
N GLY A 78 -6.69 -0.18 8.95
CA GLY A 78 -7.61 -1.27 8.63
C GLY A 78 -7.73 -1.50 7.12
N LEU A 79 -7.90 -0.44 6.34
CA LEU A 79 -7.98 -0.50 4.89
C LEU A 79 -6.69 -1.02 4.25
N LEU A 80 -5.51 -0.71 4.82
CA LEU A 80 -4.21 -1.20 4.33
C LEU A 80 -4.02 -2.70 4.49
N LEU A 81 -4.77 -3.37 5.37
CA LEU A 81 -4.66 -4.82 5.53
C LEU A 81 -5.04 -5.55 4.24
N LEU A 82 -6.01 -5.04 3.49
CA LEU A 82 -6.46 -5.63 2.24
C LEU A 82 -5.38 -5.64 1.15
N PRO A 83 -4.77 -4.51 0.76
CA PRO A 83 -3.66 -4.51 -0.21
C PRO A 83 -2.44 -5.25 0.34
N THR A 84 -2.16 -5.19 1.65
CA THR A 84 -1.07 -5.98 2.26
C THR A 84 -1.29 -7.47 2.06
N TRP A 85 -2.50 -7.95 2.30
CA TRP A 85 -2.87 -9.35 2.10
C TRP A 85 -2.82 -9.73 0.62
N LEU A 86 -3.34 -8.89 -0.27
CA LEU A 86 -3.30 -9.10 -1.72
C LEU A 86 -1.86 -9.28 -2.21
N PHE A 87 -0.97 -8.32 -1.96
CA PHE A 87 0.42 -8.39 -2.41
C PHE A 87 1.21 -9.48 -1.69
N GLY A 88 0.94 -9.69 -0.39
CA GLY A 88 1.54 -10.78 0.38
C GLY A 88 1.19 -12.14 -0.20
N SER A 89 -0.04 -12.34 -0.65
CA SER A 89 -0.47 -13.59 -1.28
C SER A 89 0.30 -13.88 -2.58
N ILE A 90 0.58 -12.86 -3.40
CA ILE A 90 1.42 -12.98 -4.62
C ILE A 90 2.84 -13.45 -4.26
N VAL A 91 3.42 -12.88 -3.20
CA VAL A 91 4.76 -13.25 -2.73
C VAL A 91 4.77 -14.70 -2.25
N VAL A 92 3.85 -15.06 -1.34
CA VAL A 92 3.75 -16.41 -0.79
C VAL A 92 3.50 -17.44 -1.89
N HIS A 93 2.63 -17.13 -2.85
CA HIS A 93 2.35 -18.01 -3.98
C HIS A 93 3.58 -18.25 -4.86
N ASN A 94 4.28 -17.19 -5.27
CA ASN A 94 5.48 -17.33 -6.11
C ASN A 94 6.62 -18.00 -5.35
N PHE A 95 6.79 -17.70 -4.06
CA PHE A 95 7.77 -18.37 -3.22
C PHE A 95 7.47 -19.86 -3.07
N GLY A 96 6.21 -20.22 -2.81
CA GLY A 96 5.76 -21.61 -2.75
C GLY A 96 6.04 -22.37 -4.05
N ARG A 97 5.81 -21.73 -5.21
CA ARG A 97 6.14 -22.30 -6.53
C ARG A 97 7.63 -22.55 -6.70
N ILE A 98 8.50 -21.63 -6.25
CA ILE A 98 9.96 -21.83 -6.30
C ILE A 98 10.37 -23.04 -5.46
N VAL A 99 9.86 -23.13 -4.23
CA VAL A 99 10.19 -24.23 -3.31
C VAL A 99 9.68 -25.57 -3.84
N SER A 100 8.53 -25.60 -4.52
CA SER A 100 7.97 -26.80 -5.12
C SER A 100 8.57 -27.17 -6.49
N GLY A 101 9.62 -26.47 -6.95
CA GLY A 101 10.25 -26.70 -8.26
C GLY A 101 9.41 -26.28 -9.47
N GLY A 102 8.35 -25.48 -9.27
CA GLY A 102 7.53 -24.93 -10.33
C GLY A 102 8.11 -23.63 -10.93
N SER A 103 7.61 -23.23 -12.10
CA SER A 103 7.95 -21.94 -12.69
C SER A 103 7.34 -20.79 -11.88
N ALA A 104 8.14 -19.85 -11.42
CA ALA A 104 7.68 -18.62 -10.78
C ALA A 104 8.03 -17.41 -11.63
N SER A 105 7.26 -16.32 -11.51
CA SER A 105 7.59 -15.05 -12.18
C SER A 105 8.49 -14.23 -11.26
N PRO A 106 9.79 -14.05 -11.59
CA PRO A 106 10.70 -13.26 -10.74
C PRO A 106 10.23 -11.81 -10.61
N VAL A 107 9.63 -11.27 -11.69
CA VAL A 107 9.08 -9.92 -11.73
C VAL A 107 7.91 -9.78 -10.76
N ALA A 108 6.96 -10.74 -10.76
CA ALA A 108 5.83 -10.71 -9.83
C ALA A 108 6.27 -10.85 -8.37
N LEU A 109 7.31 -11.64 -8.10
CA LEU A 109 7.87 -11.81 -6.76
C LEU A 109 8.55 -10.54 -6.25
N VAL A 110 9.39 -9.89 -7.08
CA VAL A 110 10.06 -8.63 -6.72
C VAL A 110 9.04 -7.51 -6.56
N GLN A 111 8.08 -7.39 -7.47
CA GLN A 111 7.03 -6.36 -7.35
C GLN A 111 6.15 -6.59 -6.13
N GLY A 112 5.67 -7.83 -5.93
CA GLY A 112 4.85 -8.19 -4.78
C GLY A 112 5.57 -7.93 -3.46
N SER A 113 6.88 -8.23 -3.36
CA SER A 113 7.65 -8.00 -2.14
C SER A 113 7.86 -6.52 -1.85
N VAL A 114 8.19 -5.71 -2.86
CA VAL A 114 8.32 -4.25 -2.71
C VAL A 114 7.00 -3.63 -2.26
N LEU A 115 5.87 -3.99 -2.89
CA LEU A 115 4.56 -3.45 -2.54
C LEU A 115 4.10 -3.89 -1.15
N THR A 116 4.34 -5.15 -0.79
CA THR A 116 4.07 -5.67 0.56
C THR A 116 4.91 -4.91 1.59
N ALA A 117 6.20 -4.68 1.32
CA ALA A 117 7.06 -3.88 2.19
C ALA A 117 6.57 -2.44 2.34
N CYS A 118 6.16 -1.78 1.26
CA CYS A 118 5.55 -0.44 1.31
C CYS A 118 4.30 -0.41 2.19
N CYS A 119 3.43 -1.41 2.08
CA CYS A 119 2.22 -1.51 2.89
C CYS A 119 2.56 -1.73 4.38
N LEU A 120 3.51 -2.63 4.69
CA LEU A 120 3.95 -2.90 6.06
C LEU A 120 4.64 -1.69 6.70
N VAL A 121 5.51 -0.99 5.97
CA VAL A 121 6.15 0.24 6.45
C VAL A 121 5.10 1.32 6.72
N SER A 122 4.11 1.45 5.84
CA SER A 122 3.02 2.42 6.01
C SER A 122 2.13 2.09 7.20
N LEU A 123 1.76 0.82 7.37
CA LEU A 123 1.06 0.30 8.55
C LEU A 123 1.84 0.62 9.83
N PHE A 124 3.15 0.34 9.83
CA PHE A 124 4.02 0.64 10.96
C PHE A 124 4.05 2.15 11.25
N VAL A 125 4.22 3.00 10.24
CA VAL A 125 4.19 4.47 10.40
C VAL A 125 2.85 4.94 10.96
N LEU A 126 1.74 4.35 10.54
CA LEU A 126 0.40 4.69 11.02
C LEU A 126 0.15 4.22 12.45
N LEU A 127 0.67 3.07 12.87
CA LEU A 127 0.46 2.49 14.20
C LEU A 127 1.54 2.91 15.23
N LEU A 128 2.69 3.42 14.78
CA LEU A 128 3.84 3.74 15.64
C LEU A 128 3.49 4.60 16.87
N PRO A 129 2.64 5.64 16.78
CA PRO A 129 2.26 6.45 17.94
C PRO A 129 1.38 5.70 18.94
N GLU A 130 0.55 4.78 18.48
CA GLU A 130 -0.25 3.92 19.38
C GLU A 130 0.70 2.95 20.10
N LEU A 131 1.62 2.30 19.38
CA LEU A 131 2.63 1.42 19.97
C LEU A 131 3.49 2.15 21.03
N ARG A 132 3.84 3.42 20.79
CA ARG A 132 4.57 4.25 21.76
C ARG A 132 3.75 4.60 23.01
N ARG A 133 2.42 4.69 22.91
CA ARG A 133 1.55 4.91 24.07
C ARG A 133 1.43 3.66 24.95
N TYR A 134 1.48 2.47 24.35
CA TYR A 134 1.42 1.19 25.06
C TYR A 134 2.80 0.69 25.55
N ALA A 135 3.91 1.22 25.03
CA ALA A 135 5.24 0.86 25.52
C ALA A 135 5.39 1.29 26.99
N PRO A 136 5.69 0.36 27.92
CA PRO A 136 5.89 0.72 29.32
C PRO A 136 7.02 1.75 29.40
N ARG A 137 6.77 2.88 30.08
CA ARG A 137 7.83 3.82 30.44
C ARG A 137 8.88 2.99 31.17
N LYS A 138 10.04 2.76 30.55
CA LYS A 138 11.23 2.35 31.28
C LYS A 138 11.48 3.45 32.30
N THR A 139 11.03 3.23 33.54
CA THR A 139 11.45 3.95 34.72
C THR A 139 12.97 3.78 34.76
N LYS A 140 13.69 4.83 34.35
CA LYS A 140 15.11 4.92 34.67
C LYS A 140 15.20 5.02 36.21
N PRO A 141 16.03 4.19 36.87
CA PRO A 141 16.40 4.43 38.26
C PRO A 141 17.14 5.76 38.41
#